data_AF-A0A7J4I0U9-F1
#
_entry.id   AF-A0A7J4I0U9-F1
#
_cell.length_a   1.000
_cell.length_b   1.000
_cell.length_c   1.000
_cell.angle_alpha   90.00
_cell.angle_beta   90.00
_cell.angle_gamma   90.00
#
_symmetry.space_group_name_H-M   'P 1'
#
loop_
_entity.id
_entity.type
_entity.pdbx_description
1 polymer ?
#
loop_
_entity_poly.entity_id
_entity_poly.type
_entity_poly.pdbx_seq_one_letter_code
_entity_poly.pdbx_strand_id
1 'polypeptide(L)'
;MNNTTKLFRVSKDGVAGDFYFVSSSKSPSVVFLQGMPGSMKKNDAGDFLASQGHSLLNLEYPGTFNNGGDLTPENCVQGAVSAVQLLQSGKVADAFSGVEFSVSPEVVLAGTSFG
;
A
#
# COMPACT_ATOMS: atom_id res chain seq x y z
N MET A 1 -4.63 5.00 22.83
CA MET A 1 -3.54 5.73 22.15
C MET A 1 -4.13 6.33 20.89
N ASN A 2 -4.02 7.63 20.67
CA ASN A 2 -4.49 8.24 19.42
C ASN A 2 -3.45 7.91 18.35
N ASN A 3 -3.72 6.91 17.51
CA ASN A 3 -2.91 6.63 16.35
C ASN A 3 -3.08 7.79 15.36
N THR A 4 -2.06 8.62 15.21
CA THR A 4 -2.05 9.64 14.16
C THR A 4 -1.73 8.95 12.84
N THR A 5 -2.76 8.69 12.04
CA THR A 5 -2.59 8.19 10.68
C THR A 5 -2.09 9.32 9.78
N LYS A 6 -1.00 9.08 9.04
CA LYS A 6 -0.54 9.97 7.97
C LYS A 6 -0.82 9.30 6.64
N LEU A 7 -1.43 10.03 5.71
CA LEU A 7 -1.59 9.60 4.33
C LEU A 7 -0.50 10.23 3.48
N PHE A 8 0.21 9.42 2.70
CA PHE A 8 1.16 9.88 1.71
C PHE A 8 1.21 8.97 0.49
N ARG A 9 2.00 9.35 -0.53
CA ARG A 9 2.05 8.65 -1.80
C ARG A 9 3.28 7.76 -1.89
N VAL A 10 3.14 6.57 -2.47
CA VAL A 10 4.26 5.68 -2.80
C VAL A 10 4.38 5.57 -4.31
N SER A 11 5.61 5.65 -4.80
CA SER A 11 5.98 5.43 -6.20
C SER A 11 7.42 4.96 -6.27
N LYS A 12 7.64 3.65 -6.33
CA LYS A 12 8.98 3.05 -6.35
C LYS A 12 8.97 1.68 -7.02
N ASP A 13 9.92 1.43 -7.93
CA ASP A 13 10.17 0.11 -8.54
C ASP A 13 8.91 -0.60 -9.07
N GLY A 14 8.02 0.14 -9.74
CA GLY A 14 6.75 -0.38 -10.29
C GLY A 14 5.61 -0.52 -9.28
N VAL A 15 5.81 -0.09 -8.04
CA VAL A 15 4.78 0.03 -7.01
C VAL A 15 4.30 1.47 -6.97
N ALA A 16 2.99 1.67 -7.10
CA ALA A 16 2.34 2.95 -6.83
C ALA A 16 1.11 2.74 -5.95
N GLY A 17 0.78 3.75 -5.16
CA GLY A 17 -0.43 3.72 -4.35
C GLY A 17 -0.40 4.66 -3.15
N ASP A 18 -1.51 4.68 -2.45
CA ASP A 18 -1.68 5.47 -1.23
C ASP A 18 -1.21 4.68 -0.02
N PHE A 19 -0.43 5.33 0.84
CA PHE A 19 0.12 4.72 2.05
C PHE A 19 -0.40 5.39 3.31
N TYR A 20 -1.04 4.58 4.15
CA TYR A 20 -1.62 4.95 5.43
C TYR A 20 -0.62 4.53 6.49
N PHE A 21 0.17 5.48 6.98
CA PHE A 21 1.22 5.23 7.95
C PHE A 21 0.73 5.40 9.37
N VAL A 22 1.05 4.41 10.21
CA VAL A 22 0.86 4.45 11.66
C VAL A 22 2.22 4.48 12.36
N SER A 23 2.52 5.60 13.04
CA SER A 23 3.86 5.86 13.60
C SER A 23 4.32 4.96 14.74
N SER A 24 3.43 4.17 15.34
CA SER A 24 3.73 3.30 16.49
C SER A 24 3.34 1.83 16.28
N SER A 25 3.20 1.42 15.01
CA SER A 25 2.76 0.07 14.66
C SER A 25 3.78 -1.00 15.08
N LYS A 26 3.44 -1.82 16.08
CA LYS A 26 4.00 -3.18 16.24
C LYS A 26 3.31 -4.19 15.34
N SER A 27 2.22 -3.78 14.69
CA SER A 27 1.40 -4.64 13.85
C SER A 27 2.06 -4.86 12.47
N PRO A 28 1.76 -5.99 11.80
CA PRO A 28 2.18 -6.21 10.42
C PRO A 28 1.70 -5.08 9.50
N SER A 29 2.53 -4.71 8.53
CA SER A 29 2.13 -3.84 7.43
C SER A 29 1.20 -4.61 6.48
N VAL A 30 0.26 -3.91 5.84
CA VAL A 30 -0.71 -4.54 4.95
C VAL A 30 -0.49 -4.06 3.53
N VAL A 31 -0.42 -4.99 2.57
CA VAL A 31 -0.68 -4.68 1.16
C VAL A 31 -2.15 -4.97 0.90
N PHE A 32 -2.91 -3.94 0.56
CA PHE A 32 -4.32 -4.07 0.22
C PHE A 32 -4.51 -4.11 -1.30
N LEU A 33 -5.13 -5.20 -1.76
CA LEU A 33 -5.39 -5.51 -3.16
C LEU A 33 -6.86 -5.24 -3.49
N GLN A 34 -7.10 -4.21 -4.29
CA GLN A 34 -8.45 -3.72 -4.55
C GLN A 34 -9.20 -4.59 -5.57
N GLY A 35 -10.49 -4.81 -5.32
CA GLY A 35 -11.30 -5.65 -6.19
C GLY A 35 -11.68 -5.09 -7.56
N MET A 36 -11.56 -3.78 -7.77
CA MET A 36 -11.75 -3.18 -9.09
C MET A 36 -10.54 -2.31 -9.42
N PRO A 37 -9.63 -2.79 -10.28
CA PRO A 37 -8.46 -2.04 -10.71
C PRO A 37 -8.84 -0.67 -11.28
N GLY A 38 -8.11 0.39 -10.91
CA GLY A 38 -8.30 1.73 -11.45
C GLY A 38 -9.48 2.54 -10.90
N SER A 39 -10.20 2.04 -9.89
CA SER A 39 -11.27 2.83 -9.26
C SER A 39 -10.73 3.74 -8.16
N MET A 40 -10.97 5.06 -8.24
CA MET A 40 -10.82 5.96 -7.10
C MET A 40 -11.98 5.69 -6.12
N LYS A 41 -11.72 4.94 -5.05
CA LYS A 41 -12.72 4.68 -4.00
C LYS A 41 -12.28 5.23 -2.66
N LYS A 42 -13.26 5.56 -1.82
CA LYS A 42 -13.04 5.74 -0.37
C LYS A 42 -12.41 4.46 0.18
N ASN A 43 -11.30 4.61 0.90
CA ASN A 43 -10.54 3.48 1.40
C ASN A 43 -11.00 3.10 2.82
N ASP A 44 -12.26 2.72 2.96
CA ASP A 44 -12.86 2.38 4.27
C ASP A 44 -12.09 1.23 4.96
N ALA A 45 -11.55 0.29 4.18
CA ALA A 45 -10.69 -0.79 4.68
C ALA A 45 -9.33 -0.27 5.18
N GLY A 46 -8.72 0.68 4.45
CA GLY A 46 -7.51 1.36 4.88
C GLY A 46 -7.70 2.14 6.18
N ASP A 47 -8.78 2.90 6.28
CA ASP A 47 -9.12 3.66 7.49
C ASP A 47 -9.36 2.72 8.68
N PHE A 48 -10.10 1.62 8.48
CA PHE A 48 -10.31 0.61 9.51
C PHE A 48 -8.98 -0.02 9.97
N LEU A 49 -8.15 -0.50 9.06
CA LEU A 49 -6.88 -1.16 9.41
C LEU A 49 -5.90 -0.19 10.09
N ALA A 50 -5.82 1.05 9.62
CA ALA A 50 -5.05 2.11 10.26
C ALA A 50 -5.58 2.42 11.68
N SER A 51 -6.89 2.40 11.89
CA SER A 51 -7.49 2.57 13.23
C SER A 51 -7.07 1.46 14.21
N GLN A 52 -6.84 0.25 13.69
CA GLN A 52 -6.33 -0.90 14.45
C GLN A 52 -4.80 -0.89 14.59
N GLY A 53 -4.13 0.13 14.05
CA GLY A 53 -2.71 0.35 14.20
C GLY A 53 -1.85 -0.31 13.12
N HIS A 54 -2.43 -0.78 12.02
CA HIS A 54 -1.68 -1.32 10.89
C HIS A 54 -1.33 -0.22 9.89
N SER A 55 -0.08 -0.17 9.44
CA SER A 55 0.27 0.60 8.25
C SER A 55 -0.24 -0.15 7.00
N LEU A 56 -0.74 0.58 6.02
CA LEU A 56 -1.36 -0.02 4.83
C LEU A 56 -0.90 0.66 3.55
N LEU A 57 -0.46 -0.15 2.59
CA LEU A 57 -0.28 0.24 1.20
C LEU A 57 -1.51 -0.19 0.40
N ASN A 58 -2.28 0.78 -0.06
CA ASN A 58 -3.36 0.55 -1.00
C ASN A 58 -2.79 0.52 -2.42
N LEU A 59 -2.57 -0.69 -2.95
CA LEU A 59 -1.87 -0.87 -4.21
C LEU A 59 -2.73 -0.39 -5.38
N GLU A 60 -2.12 0.42 -6.25
CA GLU A 60 -2.61 0.65 -7.60
C GLU A 60 -1.90 -0.35 -8.52
N TYR A 61 -2.66 -1.22 -9.17
CA TYR A 61 -2.07 -2.21 -10.08
C TYR A 61 -1.35 -1.53 -11.26
N PRO A 62 -0.30 -2.14 -11.81
CA PRO A 62 0.31 -1.65 -13.04
C PRO A 62 -0.72 -1.48 -14.17
N GLY A 63 -0.57 -0.42 -14.95
CA GLY A 63 -1.53 -0.01 -15.97
C GLY A 63 -2.85 0.55 -15.44
N THR A 64 -2.93 0.88 -14.15
CA THR A 64 -4.05 1.63 -13.57
C THR A 64 -3.65 3.06 -13.20
N PHE A 65 -4.52 3.76 -12.48
CA PHE A 65 -4.33 5.16 -12.12
C PHE A 65 -2.93 5.40 -11.54
N ASN A 66 -2.15 6.27 -12.19
CA ASN A 66 -0.80 6.67 -11.77
C ASN A 66 0.22 5.54 -11.53
N ASN A 67 -0.06 4.31 -11.99
CA ASN A 67 0.92 3.24 -12.08
C ASN A 67 1.13 2.86 -13.55
N GLY A 68 2.36 3.04 -14.03
CA GLY A 68 2.70 2.78 -15.43
C GLY A 68 2.57 1.31 -15.82
N GLY A 69 2.74 1.03 -17.12
CA GLY A 69 2.66 -0.32 -17.69
C GLY A 69 1.26 -0.68 -18.17
N ASP A 70 1.02 -1.99 -18.34
CA ASP A 70 -0.22 -2.53 -18.88
C ASP A 70 -1.00 -3.30 -17.81
N LEU A 71 -2.33 -3.14 -17.80
CA LEU A 71 -3.20 -3.88 -16.91
C LEU A 71 -3.39 -5.31 -17.43
N THR A 72 -2.52 -6.22 -16.99
CA THR A 72 -2.64 -7.65 -17.22
C THR A 72 -2.66 -8.42 -15.88
N PRO A 73 -3.22 -9.64 -15.82
CA PRO A 73 -3.18 -10.46 -14.61
C PRO A 73 -1.76 -10.69 -14.09
N GLU A 74 -0.80 -10.94 -14.99
CA GLU A 74 0.61 -11.17 -14.65
C GLU A 74 1.24 -9.92 -14.03
N ASN A 75 0.98 -8.75 -14.61
CA ASN A 75 1.46 -7.48 -14.08
C ASN A 75 0.80 -7.14 -12.74
N CYS A 76 -0.47 -7.50 -12.54
CA CYS A 76 -1.14 -7.33 -11.25
C CYS A 76 -0.48 -8.15 -10.15
N VAL A 77 -0.17 -9.42 -10.43
CA VAL A 77 0.55 -10.30 -9.50
C VAL A 77 1.95 -9.76 -9.24
N GLN A 78 2.67 -9.33 -10.28
CA GLN A 78 4.00 -8.76 -10.13
C GLN A 78 3.99 -7.47 -9.30
N GLY A 79 2.99 -6.60 -9.50
CA GLY A 79 2.80 -5.40 -8.68
C GLY A 79 2.56 -5.74 -7.21
N ALA A 80 1.76 -6.77 -6.91
CA ALA A 80 1.54 -7.24 -5.55
C ALA A 80 2.84 -7.79 -4.92
N VAL A 81 3.64 -8.56 -5.67
CA VAL A 81 4.94 -9.06 -5.21
C VAL A 81 5.90 -7.91 -4.92
N SER A 82 6.02 -6.93 -5.82
CA SER A 82 6.88 -5.76 -5.61
C SER A 82 6.42 -4.93 -4.40
N ALA A 83 5.10 -4.80 -4.18
CA ALA A 83 4.55 -4.12 -3.02
C ALA A 83 4.91 -4.84 -1.71
N VAL A 84 4.82 -6.17 -1.67
CA VAL A 84 5.25 -6.98 -0.52
C VAL A 84 6.75 -6.78 -0.26
N GLN A 85 7.58 -6.85 -1.29
CA GLN A 85 9.03 -6.65 -1.17
C GLN A 85 9.38 -5.25 -0.67
N LEU A 86 8.65 -4.23 -1.12
CA LEU A 86 8.81 -2.86 -0.62
C LEU A 86 8.55 -2.78 0.88
N LEU A 87 7.44 -3.35 1.38
CA LEU A 87 7.14 -3.33 2.82
C LEU A 87 8.09 -4.20 3.63
N GLN A 88 8.53 -5.35 3.10
CA GLN A 88 9.53 -6.22 3.72
C GLN A 88 10.90 -5.54 3.87
N SER A 89 11.20 -4.51 3.07
CA SER A 89 12.40 -3.69 3.26
C SER A 89 12.39 -2.90 4.58
N GLY A 90 11.22 -2.76 5.22
CA GLY A 90 11.02 -2.02 6.46
C GLY A 90 11.06 -0.50 6.29
N LYS A 91 11.15 0.01 5.05
CA LYS A 91 11.19 1.43 4.75
C LYS A 91 10.33 1.79 3.56
N VAL A 92 9.54 2.85 3.71
CA VAL A 92 8.72 3.41 2.64
C VAL A 92 8.97 4.92 2.59
N ALA A 93 9.19 5.46 1.40
CA ALA A 93 9.37 6.89 1.20
C ALA A 93 8.11 7.51 0.60
N ASP A 94 7.76 8.71 1.04
CA ASP A 94 6.76 9.53 0.36
C ASP A 94 7.31 10.01 -0.98
N ALA A 95 6.60 9.74 -2.07
CA ALA A 95 6.98 10.06 -3.43
C ALA A 95 7.15 11.56 -3.67
N PHE A 96 6.44 12.41 -2.92
CA PHE A 96 6.50 13.86 -3.11
C PHE A 96 7.58 14.53 -2.25
N SER A 97 7.65 14.21 -0.96
CA SER A 97 8.61 14.83 -0.05
C SER A 97 9.96 14.11 0.03
N GLY A 98 10.03 12.85 -0.40
CA GLY A 98 11.19 11.98 -0.23
C GLY A 98 11.45 11.54 1.21
N VAL A 99 10.59 11.91 2.17
CA VAL A 99 10.74 11.54 3.57
C VAL A 99 10.53 10.03 3.73
N GLU A 100 11.49 9.36 4.39
CA GLU A 100 11.41 7.93 4.71
C GLU A 100 10.67 7.68 6.03
N PHE A 101 9.86 6.63 6.03
CA PHE A 101 9.13 6.12 7.18
C PHE A 101 9.53 4.66 7.43
N SER A 102 9.88 4.34 8.67
CA SER A 102 10.11 2.95 9.08
C SER A 102 8.79 2.24 9.34
N VAL A 103 8.62 1.05 8.75
CA VAL A 103 7.40 0.24 8.84
C VAL A 103 7.74 -1.17 9.28
N SER A 104 6.73 -1.94 9.70
CA SER A 104 6.94 -3.35 10.03
C SER A 104 7.30 -4.15 8.77
N PRO A 105 8.39 -4.94 8.77
CA PRO A 105 8.73 -5.81 7.65
C PRO A 105 7.87 -7.09 7.61
N GLU A 106 7.10 -7.36 8.67
CA GLU A 106 6.05 -8.39 8.60
C GLU A 106 4.91 -7.86 7.74
N VAL A 107 4.54 -8.62 6.70
CA VAL A 107 3.56 -8.19 5.70
C VAL A 107 2.38 -9.17 5.66
N VAL A 108 1.18 -8.63 5.70
CA VAL A 108 -0.07 -9.33 5.41
C VAL A 108 -0.60 -8.87 4.06
N LEU A 109 -1.02 -9.82 3.24
CA LEU A 109 -1.79 -9.54 2.03
C LEU A 109 -3.28 -9.59 2.37
N ALA A 110 -4.02 -8.56 1.98
CA ALA A 110 -5.47 -8.52 2.11
C ALA A 110 -6.08 -8.10 0.79
N GLY A 111 -7.12 -8.80 0.34
CA GLY A 111 -7.72 -8.61 -0.97
C GLY A 111 -9.24 -8.62 -0.91
N THR A 112 -9.87 -8.04 -1.92
CA THR A 112 -11.32 -8.12 -2.11
C THR A 112 -11.60 -8.43 -3.58
N SER A 113 -12.54 -9.32 -3.89
CA SER A 113 -12.97 -9.65 -5.25
C SER A 113 -11.82 -10.03 -6.20
N PHE A 114 -11.35 -9.12 -7.07
CA PHE A 114 -10.23 -9.36 -7.98
C PHE A 114 -8.87 -9.46 -7.25
N GLY A 115 -8.73 -8.72 -6.15
CA GLY A 115 -7.49 -8.61 -5.38
C GLY A 115 -7.30 -9.71 -4.36
#